data_AF-A0A285PJX8-F1
#
_entry.id   AF-A0A285PJX8-F1
#
_cell.length_a   1.000
_cell.length_b   1.000
_cell.length_c   1.000
_cell.angle_alpha   90.00
_cell.angle_beta   90.00
_cell.angle_gamma   90.00
#
_symmetry.space_group_name_H-M   'P 1'
#
loop_
_entity.id
_entity.type
_entity.pdbx_description
1 polymer ?
#
loop_
_entity_poly.entity_id
_entity_poly.type
_entity_poly.pdbx_seq_one_letter_code
_entity_poly.pdbx_strand_id
1 'polypeptide(L)'
;MADLTITAASVVKGANAVLEAGTAGAAITAGQVVYRDSSYKYQLCDADSATADAKKIRGVALNGASDGQPLTILKSGKVTIGATLVAGTTYVLSDTAGGIAPQADLGSGDDVAILGAATSTSEINVAINNTGVTL
;
A
#
# COMPACT_ATOMS: atom_id res chain seq x y z
N MET A 1 -9.01 4.87 -10.25
CA MET A 1 -8.63 6.10 -9.52
C MET A 1 -7.40 6.76 -10.16
N ALA A 2 -6.91 7.94 -9.72
CA ALA A 2 -5.66 8.51 -10.24
C ALA A 2 -4.47 8.11 -9.34
N ASP A 3 -3.83 7.02 -9.71
CA ASP A 3 -2.76 6.43 -8.92
C ASP A 3 -1.47 7.25 -8.89
N LEU A 4 -0.77 7.15 -7.76
CA LEU A 4 0.60 7.64 -7.62
C LEU A 4 1.54 6.89 -8.56
N THR A 5 2.24 7.62 -9.42
CA THR A 5 3.36 7.09 -10.19
C THR A 5 4.60 6.94 -9.29
N ILE A 6 4.83 5.73 -8.78
CA ILE A 6 5.91 5.44 -7.83
C ILE A 6 7.19 5.02 -8.54
N THR A 7 8.30 5.69 -8.21
CA THR A 7 9.65 5.25 -8.56
C THR A 7 10.18 4.29 -7.51
N ALA A 8 10.21 3.00 -7.82
CA ALA A 8 10.56 1.92 -6.88
C ALA A 8 11.90 2.14 -6.15
N ALA A 9 12.92 2.65 -6.85
CA ALA A 9 14.24 2.91 -6.27
C ALA A 9 14.26 4.03 -5.21
N SER A 10 13.21 4.86 -5.18
CA SER A 10 13.06 5.98 -4.25
C SER A 10 12.18 5.64 -3.05
N VAL A 11 11.74 4.38 -2.92
CA VAL A 11 10.96 3.90 -1.79
C VAL A 11 11.89 3.62 -0.61
N VAL A 12 11.83 4.47 0.41
CA VAL A 12 12.74 4.41 1.56
C VAL A 12 11.96 4.57 2.86
N LYS A 13 12.11 3.61 3.78
CA LYS A 13 11.50 3.68 5.11
C LYS A 13 12.13 4.79 5.96
N GLY A 14 11.32 5.46 6.77
CA GLY A 14 11.77 6.41 7.78
C GLY A 14 12.35 5.73 9.02
N ALA A 15 12.75 6.56 9.99
CA ALA A 15 13.10 6.10 11.33
C ALA A 15 11.87 5.51 12.04
N ASN A 16 12.09 4.51 12.92
CA ASN A 16 11.05 3.84 13.71
C ASN A 16 9.98 3.09 12.90
N ALA A 17 10.25 2.80 11.64
CA ALA A 17 9.42 1.95 10.79
C ALA A 17 9.19 0.56 11.42
N VAL A 18 7.93 0.13 11.49
CA VAL A 18 7.57 -1.24 11.90
C VAL A 18 7.52 -2.12 10.66
N LEU A 19 8.37 -3.14 10.64
CA LEU A 19 8.58 -4.00 9.48
C LEU A 19 7.99 -5.40 9.68
N GLU A 20 7.61 -6.04 8.58
CA GLU A 20 7.28 -7.47 8.56
C GLU A 20 7.96 -8.13 7.37
N ALA A 21 8.69 -9.21 7.63
CA ALA A 21 9.26 -10.05 6.59
C ALA A 21 8.29 -11.17 6.21
N GLY A 22 8.38 -11.64 4.97
CA GLY A 22 7.62 -12.77 4.48
C GLY A 22 8.03 -13.13 3.07
N THR A 23 7.10 -13.69 2.31
CA THR A 23 7.36 -14.22 0.97
C THR A 23 6.35 -13.64 0.00
N ALA A 24 6.82 -13.17 -1.15
CA ALA A 24 5.93 -12.71 -2.21
C ALA A 24 5.18 -13.91 -2.84
N GLY A 25 3.91 -13.69 -3.16
CA GLY A 25 3.03 -14.61 -3.88
C GLY A 25 2.73 -14.19 -5.32
N ALA A 26 3.28 -13.05 -5.73
CA ALA A 26 3.22 -12.50 -7.07
C ALA A 26 4.52 -11.71 -7.34
N ALA A 27 4.67 -11.20 -8.57
CA ALA A 27 5.67 -10.18 -8.85
C ALA A 27 5.24 -8.86 -8.19
N ILE A 28 6.03 -8.38 -7.22
CA ILE A 28 5.78 -7.20 -6.42
C ILE A 28 6.94 -6.23 -6.60
N THR A 29 6.61 -4.95 -6.73
CA THR A 29 7.54 -3.82 -6.83
C THR A 29 7.48 -2.99 -5.55
N ALA A 30 8.60 -2.37 -5.17
CA ALA A 30 8.64 -1.49 -4.01
C ALA A 30 7.65 -0.33 -4.17
N GLY A 31 6.96 0.00 -3.08
CA GLY A 31 5.90 1.01 -3.03
C GLY A 31 4.50 0.48 -3.28
N GLN A 32 4.34 -0.76 -3.75
CA GLN A 32 3.02 -1.37 -3.91
C GLN A 32 2.42 -1.78 -2.57
N VAL A 33 1.09 -1.64 -2.45
CA VAL A 33 0.32 -2.06 -1.29
C VAL A 33 0.03 -3.56 -1.36
N VAL A 34 0.22 -4.26 -0.25
CA VAL A 34 0.06 -5.72 -0.20
C VAL A 34 -0.83 -6.17 0.95
N TYR A 35 -1.52 -7.28 0.74
CA TYR A 35 -2.19 -8.08 1.77
C TYR A 35 -1.44 -9.39 1.96
N ARG A 36 -1.78 -10.14 3.01
CA ARG A 36 -1.26 -11.49 3.24
C ARG A 36 -2.39 -12.49 3.03
N ASP A 37 -2.21 -13.41 2.09
CA ASP A 37 -3.20 -14.43 1.76
C ASP A 37 -3.23 -15.57 2.80
N SER A 38 -4.18 -16.49 2.62
CA SER A 38 -4.34 -17.68 3.48
C SER A 38 -3.16 -18.67 3.40
N SER A 39 -2.30 -18.55 2.38
CA SER A 39 -1.05 -19.30 2.23
C SER A 39 0.14 -18.56 2.83
N TYR A 40 -0.12 -17.49 3.59
CA TYR A 40 0.88 -16.64 4.24
C TYR A 40 1.82 -15.90 3.29
N LYS A 41 1.48 -15.81 2.00
CA LYS A 41 2.24 -15.06 1.00
C LYS A 41 1.67 -13.65 0.84
N TYR A 42 2.54 -12.70 0.47
CA TYR A 42 2.14 -11.35 0.15
C TYR A 42 1.65 -11.25 -1.29
N GLN A 43 0.46 -10.71 -1.46
CA GLN A 43 -0.21 -10.50 -2.74
C GLN A 43 -0.56 -9.01 -2.86
N LEU A 44 -0.82 -8.53 -4.08
CA LEU A 44 -1.17 -7.12 -4.30
C LEU A 44 -2.57 -6.83 -3.76
N CYS A 45 -2.71 -5.79 -2.92
CA CYS A 45 -4.01 -5.31 -2.48
C CYS A 45 -4.77 -4.67 -3.64
N ASP A 46 -6.09 -4.71 -3.56
CA ASP A 46 -6.98 -4.12 -4.57
C ASP A 46 -8.32 -3.81 -3.89
N ALA A 47 -8.76 -2.55 -3.96
CA ALA A 47 -9.99 -2.08 -3.30
C ALA A 47 -11.27 -2.63 -3.93
N ASP A 48 -11.25 -2.97 -5.23
CA ASP A 48 -12.44 -3.45 -5.95
C ASP A 48 -12.55 -4.98 -5.98
N SER A 49 -11.47 -5.67 -5.60
CA SER A 49 -11.31 -7.12 -5.76
C SER A 49 -12.48 -7.94 -5.19
N ALA A 50 -12.94 -8.95 -5.93
CA ALA A 50 -13.90 -9.92 -5.42
C ALA A 50 -13.39 -10.70 -4.19
N THR A 51 -12.08 -10.68 -3.91
CA THR A 51 -11.48 -11.34 -2.74
C THR A 51 -11.43 -10.40 -1.55
N ALA A 52 -12.20 -10.69 -0.49
CA ALA A 52 -12.31 -9.83 0.69
C ALA A 52 -10.96 -9.54 1.39
N ASP A 53 -9.98 -10.45 1.32
CA ASP A 53 -8.66 -10.21 1.90
C ASP A 53 -7.78 -9.29 1.06
N ALA A 54 -7.99 -9.22 -0.26
CA ALA A 54 -7.27 -8.30 -1.15
C ALA A 54 -7.58 -6.83 -0.83
N LYS A 55 -8.76 -6.57 -0.25
CA LYS A 55 -9.20 -5.25 0.16
C LYS A 55 -8.61 -4.77 1.50
N LYS A 56 -7.86 -5.64 2.20
CA LYS A 56 -7.31 -5.35 3.53
C LYS A 56 -5.82 -5.10 3.44
N ILE A 57 -5.44 -3.85 3.57
CA ILE A 57 -4.02 -3.44 3.58
C ILE A 57 -3.32 -4.14 4.74
N ARG A 58 -2.21 -4.83 4.45
CA ARG A 58 -1.26 -5.32 5.46
C ARG A 58 -0.03 -4.43 5.57
N GLY A 59 0.40 -3.83 4.46
CA GLY A 59 1.51 -2.89 4.43
C GLY A 59 1.92 -2.47 3.02
N VAL A 60 3.03 -1.75 2.94
CA VAL A 60 3.65 -1.29 1.69
C VAL A 60 4.95 -2.05 1.46
N ALA A 61 5.16 -2.61 0.28
CA ALA A 61 6.40 -3.30 -0.07
C ALA A 61 7.61 -2.34 -0.05
N LEU A 62 8.68 -2.73 0.64
CA LEU A 62 9.93 -1.95 0.72
C LEU A 62 10.99 -2.42 -0.29
N ASN A 63 10.79 -3.57 -0.93
CA ASN A 63 11.66 -4.09 -1.97
C ASN A 63 10.83 -4.79 -3.06
N GLY A 64 11.43 -4.99 -4.24
CA GLY A 64 10.85 -5.86 -5.26
C GLY A 64 11.10 -7.33 -4.94
N ALA A 65 10.17 -8.20 -5.34
CA ALA A 65 10.27 -9.65 -5.19
C ALA A 65 9.40 -10.36 -6.23
N SER A 66 9.86 -11.50 -6.76
CA SER A 66 9.04 -12.42 -7.55
C SER A 66 8.32 -13.43 -6.64
N ASP A 67 7.34 -14.16 -7.16
CA ASP A 67 6.69 -15.24 -6.38
C ASP A 67 7.73 -16.21 -5.80
N GLY A 68 7.57 -16.53 -4.52
CA GLY A 68 8.46 -17.38 -3.76
C GLY A 68 9.71 -16.66 -3.21
N GLN A 69 9.96 -15.40 -3.59
CA GLN A 69 11.12 -14.65 -3.11
C GLN A 69 10.82 -13.90 -1.79
N PRO A 70 11.84 -13.63 -0.96
CA PRO A 70 11.68 -12.83 0.26
C PRO A 70 11.19 -11.41 -0.03
N LEU A 71 10.23 -10.94 0.78
CA LEU A 71 9.71 -9.58 0.72
C LEU A 71 9.63 -8.99 2.13
N THR A 72 10.04 -7.72 2.26
CA THR A 72 9.85 -6.93 3.47
C THR A 72 8.81 -5.85 3.20
N ILE A 73 7.87 -5.71 4.14
CA ILE A 73 6.82 -4.69 4.08
C ILE A 73 6.95 -3.72 5.25
N LEU A 74 6.46 -2.51 5.06
CA LEU A 74 6.22 -1.52 6.09
C LEU A 74 4.78 -1.63 6.58
N LYS A 75 4.58 -1.87 7.89
CA LYS A 75 3.25 -1.91 8.52
C LYS A 75 2.82 -0.54 9.05
N SER A 76 3.76 0.23 9.59
CA SER A 76 3.50 1.55 10.12
C SER A 76 4.77 2.38 10.24
N GLY A 77 4.58 3.69 10.33
CA GLY A 77 5.65 4.67 10.36
C GLY A 77 5.84 5.37 9.01
N LYS A 78 6.86 6.22 8.94
CA LYS A 78 7.10 7.07 7.78
C LYS A 78 7.71 6.31 6.61
N VAL A 79 7.36 6.70 5.39
CA VAL A 79 7.97 6.22 4.15
C VAL A 79 8.08 7.34 3.13
N THR A 80 9.28 7.52 2.58
CA THR A 80 9.44 8.25 1.32
C THR A 80 8.96 7.32 0.21
N ILE A 81 7.87 7.67 -0.47
CA ILE A 81 7.17 6.72 -1.36
C ILE A 81 7.65 6.80 -2.82
N GLY A 82 8.52 7.75 -3.15
CA GLY A 82 9.04 7.88 -4.53
C GLY A 82 8.02 8.41 -5.54
N ALA A 83 6.99 9.12 -5.08
CA ALA A 83 6.00 9.82 -5.90
C ALA A 83 5.77 11.24 -5.35
N THR A 84 5.14 12.11 -6.15
CA THR A 84 4.73 13.44 -5.71
C THR A 84 3.44 13.36 -4.91
N LEU A 85 3.46 13.93 -3.71
CA LEU A 85 2.32 13.97 -2.80
C LEU A 85 1.83 15.40 -2.57
N VAL A 86 0.60 15.51 -2.07
CA VAL A 86 0.08 16.75 -1.50
C VAL A 86 0.11 16.62 0.02
N ALA A 87 0.85 17.50 0.69
CA ALA A 87 0.97 17.45 2.15
C ALA A 87 -0.40 17.62 2.82
N GLY A 88 -0.69 16.78 3.83
CA GLY A 88 -1.98 16.74 4.52
C GLY A 88 -3.04 15.87 3.84
N THR A 89 -2.81 15.37 2.63
CA THR A 89 -3.75 14.49 1.93
C THR A 89 -3.69 13.08 2.49
N THR A 90 -4.86 12.50 2.74
CA THR A 90 -5.02 11.06 3.05
C THR A 90 -4.92 10.25 1.77
N TYR A 91 -4.11 9.19 1.81
CA TYR A 91 -3.94 8.22 0.74
C TYR A 91 -4.55 6.89 1.14
N VAL A 92 -5.17 6.23 0.16
CA VAL A 92 -5.97 5.02 0.31
C VAL A 92 -5.51 3.95 -0.69
N LEU A 93 -5.99 2.72 -0.49
CA LEU A 93 -5.85 1.66 -1.48
C LEU A 93 -6.60 2.03 -2.76
N SER A 94 -5.97 1.76 -3.90
CA SER A 94 -6.56 1.95 -5.22
C SER A 94 -7.40 0.75 -5.68
N ASP A 95 -8.30 0.98 -6.64
CA ASP A 95 -8.93 -0.03 -7.50
C ASP A 95 -7.92 -0.74 -8.43
N THR A 96 -6.73 -0.16 -8.60
CA THR A 96 -5.64 -0.80 -9.32
C THR A 96 -4.78 -1.62 -8.36
N ALA A 97 -4.55 -2.89 -8.68
CA ALA A 97 -3.78 -3.80 -7.83
C ALA A 97 -2.39 -3.25 -7.42
N GLY A 98 -2.21 -3.10 -6.11
CA GLY A 98 -1.02 -2.56 -5.46
C GLY A 98 -0.91 -1.04 -5.51
N GLY A 99 -1.89 -0.36 -6.10
CA GLY A 99 -1.92 1.08 -6.30
C GLY A 99 -2.23 1.86 -5.02
N ILE A 100 -1.84 3.13 -5.04
CA ILE A 100 -2.12 4.11 -3.99
C ILE A 100 -2.71 5.33 -4.66
N ALA A 101 -3.85 5.80 -4.17
CA ALA A 101 -4.54 6.97 -4.70
C ALA A 101 -4.96 7.93 -3.57
N PRO A 102 -5.19 9.22 -3.86
CA PRO A 102 -5.81 10.15 -2.91
C PRO A 102 -7.20 9.67 -2.49
N GLN A 103 -7.58 9.88 -1.22
CA GLN A 103 -8.93 9.54 -0.73
C GLN A 103 -10.04 10.22 -1.56
N ALA A 104 -9.78 11.41 -2.11
CA ALA A 104 -10.74 12.15 -2.92
C ALA A 104 -11.13 11.44 -4.22
N ASP A 105 -10.35 10.45 -4.65
CA ASP A 105 -10.60 9.70 -5.88
C ASP A 105 -11.49 8.47 -5.67
N LEU A 106 -11.84 8.13 -4.42
CA LEU A 106 -12.75 7.04 -4.12
C LEU A 106 -14.14 7.30 -4.74
N GLY A 107 -14.64 6.32 -5.48
CA GLY A 107 -15.97 6.28 -6.06
C GLY A 107 -16.91 5.34 -5.32
N SER A 108 -18.13 5.19 -5.86
CA SER A 108 -19.07 4.17 -5.36
C SER A 108 -18.63 2.78 -5.82
N GLY A 109 -18.73 1.80 -4.93
CA GLY A 109 -18.24 0.44 -5.12
C GLY A 109 -16.85 0.19 -4.53
N ASP A 110 -16.12 1.24 -4.14
CA ASP A 110 -14.77 1.13 -3.62
C ASP A 110 -14.77 0.89 -2.10
N ASP A 111 -13.95 -0.05 -1.64
CA ASP A 111 -13.72 -0.26 -0.21
C ASP A 111 -12.74 0.77 0.36
N VAL A 112 -13.15 1.40 1.46
CA VAL A 112 -12.37 2.44 2.12
C VAL A 112 -11.28 1.80 2.98
N ALA A 113 -10.12 1.55 2.38
CA ALA A 113 -8.91 1.11 3.08
C ALA A 113 -7.87 2.24 3.11
N ILE A 114 -7.67 2.85 4.28
CA ILE A 114 -6.79 4.00 4.46
C ILE A 114 -5.36 3.51 4.73
N LEU A 115 -4.41 3.98 3.94
CA LEU A 115 -2.99 3.69 4.13
C LEU A 115 -2.36 4.63 5.17
N GLY A 116 -2.69 5.92 5.10
CA GLY A 116 -2.13 6.96 5.95
C GLY A 116 -2.26 8.34 5.33
N ALA A 117 -1.56 9.32 5.90
CA ALA A 117 -1.58 10.70 5.41
C ALA A 117 -0.17 11.20 5.06
N ALA A 118 -0.08 12.01 4.01
CA ALA A 118 1.15 12.66 3.62
C ALA A 118 1.57 13.70 4.65
N THR A 119 2.80 13.56 5.15
CA THR A 119 3.42 14.53 6.07
C THR A 119 4.22 15.60 5.33
N SER A 120 4.56 15.35 4.07
CA SER A 120 5.25 16.27 3.16
C SER A 120 4.85 15.96 1.71
N THR A 121 5.51 16.58 0.73
CA THR A 121 5.32 16.29 -0.69
C THR A 121 5.95 14.98 -1.17
N SER A 122 6.62 14.23 -0.29
CA SER A 122 7.29 12.96 -0.64
C SER A 122 7.15 11.86 0.40
N GLU A 123 6.73 12.19 1.63
CA GLU A 123 6.64 11.25 2.75
C GLU A 123 5.20 11.03 3.22
N ILE A 124 4.80 9.76 3.33
CA ILE A 124 3.55 9.32 3.96
C ILE A 124 3.87 8.81 5.37
N ASN A 125 3.07 9.19 6.36
CA ASN A 125 3.03 8.49 7.64
C ASN A 125 2.00 7.35 7.54
N VAL A 126 2.51 6.12 7.39
CA VAL A 126 1.68 4.92 7.25
C VAL A 126 1.07 4.57 8.60
N ALA A 127 -0.26 4.60 8.62
CA ALA A 127 -1.10 4.28 9.77
C ALA A 127 -2.36 3.60 9.21
N ILE A 128 -2.23 2.30 8.96
CA ILE A 128 -3.24 1.54 8.22
C ILE A 128 -4.55 1.46 9.00
N ASN A 129 -5.65 1.77 8.31
CA ASN A 129 -7.01 1.57 8.82
C ASN A 129 -7.89 0.97 7.71
N ASN A 130 -8.16 -0.34 7.83
CA ASN A 130 -9.09 -1.05 6.96
C ASN A 130 -10.50 -0.90 7.56
N THR A 131 -11.34 -0.03 7.00
CA THR A 131 -12.64 0.31 7.61
C THR A 131 -13.69 -0.79 7.46
N GLY A 132 -13.58 -1.62 6.42
CA GLY A 132 -14.59 -2.60 6.04
C GLY A 132 -15.88 -1.98 5.49
N VAL A 133 -15.82 -0.73 5.04
CA VAL A 133 -16.94 0.02 4.47
C VAL A 133 -16.69 0.23 2.98
N THR A 134 -17.70 -0.08 2.17
CA THR A 134 -17.77 0.20 0.74
C THR A 134 -18.65 1.42 0.49
N LEU A 135 -18.27 2.29 -0.45
CA LEU A 135 -18.99 3.53 -0.79
C LEU A 135 -20.16 3.36 -1.76
#